data_AF-A0A7Z0ERV0-F1
#
_entry.id   AF-A0A7Z0ERV0-F1
#
_cell.length_a   1.000
_cell.length_b   1.000
_cell.length_c   1.000
_cell.angle_alpha   90.00
_cell.angle_beta   90.00
_cell.angle_gamma   90.00
#
_symmetry.space_group_name_H-M   'P 1'
#
loop_
_entity.id
_entity.type
_entity.pdbx_description
1 polymer ?
#
loop_
_entity_poly.entity_id
_entity_poly.type
_entity_poly.pdbx_seq_one_letter_code
_entity_poly.pdbx_strand_id
1 'polypeptide(L)'
;MKPHPSPTIARSRRSAHGRATTLSGRLRRGTVHRLALPSLGALLVLASVTACEGVNHKSCRNGDCTVVVVDAQWSGDLQEGGRTDYEFEVYMAEDQSAEVIVEQEEGNREEEQTATLRPGESAELFHYTVEYVSHTEEEGATFQFTPA
;
A
#
# COMPACT_ATOMS: atom_id res chain seq x y z
N MET A 1 19.70 -22.93 -19.50
CA MET A 1 19.09 -22.16 -18.39
C MET A 1 17.58 -22.29 -18.54
N LYS A 2 16.88 -22.76 -17.50
CA LYS A 2 15.41 -22.87 -17.49
C LYS A 2 14.86 -21.64 -16.75
N PRO A 3 13.83 -20.94 -17.26
CA PRO A 3 13.22 -19.83 -16.56
C PRO A 3 12.41 -20.34 -15.36
N HIS A 4 12.49 -19.62 -14.24
CA HIS A 4 11.61 -19.78 -13.09
C HIS A 4 10.25 -19.14 -13.39
N PRO A 5 9.12 -19.75 -12.97
CA PRO A 5 7.81 -19.14 -13.13
C PRO A 5 7.54 -18.09 -12.04
N SER A 6 7.08 -16.91 -12.44
CA SER A 6 6.57 -15.85 -11.54
C SER A 6 5.30 -16.30 -10.81
N PRO A 7 5.11 -15.94 -9.53
CA PRO A 7 3.87 -16.25 -8.81
C PRO A 7 2.76 -15.24 -9.16
N THR A 8 1.70 -15.73 -9.80
CA THR A 8 0.43 -15.01 -9.94
C THR A 8 -0.30 -14.98 -8.59
N ILE A 9 -0.42 -13.80 -7.95
CA ILE A 9 -1.20 -13.64 -6.72
C ILE A 9 -2.51 -12.92 -7.02
N ALA A 10 -3.61 -13.59 -6.64
CA ALA A 10 -4.97 -13.18 -6.92
C ALA A 10 -5.45 -11.97 -6.09
N ARG A 11 -6.00 -10.96 -6.78
CA ARG A 11 -6.65 -9.74 -6.23
C ARG A 11 -7.89 -10.11 -5.37
N SER A 12 -7.88 -9.82 -4.07
CA SER A 12 -9.05 -10.01 -3.19
C SER A 12 -9.77 -8.68 -2.94
N ARG A 13 -10.94 -8.49 -3.58
CA ARG A 13 -11.88 -7.40 -3.28
C ARG A 13 -12.76 -7.80 -2.10
N ARG A 14 -12.71 -7.06 -0.98
CA ARG A 14 -13.75 -7.14 0.05
C ARG A 14 -14.38 -5.77 0.30
N SER A 15 -15.58 -5.64 -0.26
CA SER A 15 -16.55 -4.56 -0.07
C SER A 15 -17.16 -4.64 1.34
N ALA A 16 -17.19 -3.51 2.04
CA ALA A 16 -17.88 -3.36 3.31
C ALA A 16 -19.22 -2.64 3.09
N HIS A 17 -20.33 -3.38 3.19
CA HIS A 17 -21.67 -2.81 3.35
C HIS A 17 -22.28 -3.28 4.67
N GLY A 18 -22.84 -2.31 5.40
CA GLY A 18 -23.19 -2.43 6.80
C GLY A 18 -24.48 -3.17 7.12
N ARG A 19 -24.80 -3.20 8.42
CA ARG A 19 -26.17 -3.13 8.93
C ARG A 19 -26.17 -2.97 10.44
N ALA A 20 -26.80 -1.89 10.90
CA ALA A 20 -27.20 -1.69 12.28
C ALA A 20 -28.35 -2.62 12.65
N THR A 21 -28.33 -3.15 13.88
CA THR A 21 -29.52 -3.71 14.55
C THR A 21 -29.54 -3.30 16.02
N THR A 22 -30.40 -2.33 16.33
CA THR A 22 -30.96 -2.09 17.66
C THR A 22 -31.93 -3.21 18.02
N LEU A 23 -31.83 -3.78 19.22
CA LEU A 23 -32.92 -4.55 19.82
C LEU A 23 -33.06 -4.23 21.32
N SER A 24 -34.15 -3.52 21.64
CA SER A 24 -34.70 -3.37 23.00
C SER A 24 -35.40 -4.67 23.41
N GLY A 25 -35.14 -5.17 24.62
CA GLY A 25 -35.77 -6.40 25.12
C GLY A 25 -35.71 -6.60 26.64
N ARG A 26 -36.69 -6.01 27.34
CA ARG A 26 -37.33 -6.39 28.63
C ARG A 26 -36.53 -7.09 29.76
N LEU A 27 -36.48 -6.37 30.88
CA LEU A 27 -36.31 -6.85 32.25
C LEU A 27 -37.35 -7.91 32.67
N ARG A 28 -36.89 -9.00 33.29
CA ARG A 28 -37.65 -9.76 34.30
C ARG A 28 -36.73 -10.25 35.43
N ARG A 29 -37.20 -10.01 36.65
CA ARG A 29 -36.60 -10.34 37.96
C ARG A 29 -36.42 -11.84 38.17
N GLY A 30 -35.33 -12.21 38.83
CA GLY A 30 -35.15 -13.46 39.56
C GLY A 30 -34.17 -13.24 40.71
N THR A 31 -34.67 -13.39 41.93
CA THR A 31 -33.95 -13.25 43.21
C THR A 31 -33.23 -14.56 43.55
N VAL A 32 -32.04 -14.49 44.15
CA VAL A 32 -31.57 -15.21 45.36
C VAL A 32 -30.04 -15.41 45.35
N HIS A 33 -29.47 -15.04 46.49
CA HIS A 33 -28.11 -15.11 47.04
C HIS A 33 -27.05 -16.06 46.45
N ARG A 34 -25.81 -15.55 46.39
CA ARG A 34 -24.67 -16.03 47.21
C ARG A 34 -23.46 -15.10 47.09
N LEU A 35 -22.83 -14.83 48.23
CA LEU A 35 -21.52 -14.18 48.34
C LEU A 35 -20.44 -15.03 47.64
N ALA A 36 -19.59 -14.39 46.84
CA ALA A 36 -18.25 -14.85 46.54
C ALA A 36 -17.35 -13.64 46.25
N LEU A 37 -16.17 -13.66 46.87
CA LEU A 37 -15.17 -12.58 46.94
C LEU A 37 -14.60 -12.17 45.56
N PRO A 38 -14.05 -10.94 45.46
CA PRO A 38 -13.57 -10.37 44.20
C PRO A 38 -12.25 -11.03 43.78
N SER A 39 -12.29 -11.86 42.74
CA SER A 39 -11.07 -12.25 42.04
C SER A 39 -10.59 -11.06 41.20
N LEU A 40 -9.65 -10.32 41.77
CA LEU A 40 -8.68 -9.49 41.05
C LEU A 40 -8.02 -10.33 39.95
N GLY A 41 -8.49 -10.14 38.72
CA GLY A 41 -7.85 -10.65 37.51
C GLY A 41 -7.80 -9.50 36.52
N ALA A 42 -6.94 -8.52 36.78
CA ALA A 42 -6.62 -7.49 35.80
C ALA A 42 -5.90 -8.17 34.62
N LEU A 43 -6.65 -8.48 33.56
CA LEU A 43 -6.06 -8.80 32.26
C LEU A 43 -5.36 -7.52 31.76
N LEU A 44 -4.06 -7.43 31.97
CA LEU A 44 -3.21 -6.54 31.18
C LEU A 44 -3.11 -7.17 29.78
N VAL A 45 -3.99 -6.74 28.88
CA VAL A 45 -3.78 -6.92 27.45
C VAL A 45 -2.56 -6.07 27.12
N LEU A 46 -1.42 -6.71 26.85
CA LEU A 46 -0.28 -6.07 26.21
C LEU A 46 -0.81 -5.45 24.92
N ALA A 47 -0.92 -4.12 24.91
CA ALA A 47 -1.10 -3.37 23.69
C ALA A 47 0.11 -3.69 22.82
N SER A 48 -0.12 -4.46 21.75
CA SER A 48 0.83 -4.62 20.67
C SER A 48 1.06 -3.23 20.09
N VAL A 49 2.17 -2.60 20.45
CA VAL A 49 2.69 -1.42 19.77
C VAL A 49 3.08 -1.84 18.36
N THR A 50 2.09 -1.89 17.46
CA THR A 50 2.35 -1.75 16.04
C THR A 50 2.62 -0.27 15.79
N ALA A 51 3.80 0.19 16.20
CA ALA A 51 4.35 1.43 15.64
C ALA A 51 4.84 1.08 14.23
N CYS A 52 3.90 0.79 13.33
CA CYS A 52 4.12 0.80 11.89
C CYS A 52 3.63 2.16 11.42
N GLU A 53 4.38 3.22 11.70
CA GLU A 53 4.02 4.56 11.21
C GLU A 53 4.78 4.82 9.93
N GLY A 54 4.16 4.38 8.84
CA GLY A 54 4.53 4.64 7.46
C GLY A 54 3.53 3.88 6.59
N VAL A 55 2.74 4.59 5.80
CA VAL A 55 1.84 3.98 4.82
C VAL A 55 2.28 4.43 3.44
N ASN A 56 2.19 3.53 2.45
CA ASN A 56 2.45 3.94 1.08
C ASN A 56 1.51 5.08 0.71
N HIS A 57 2.05 6.13 0.09
CA HIS A 57 1.25 7.29 -0.27
C HIS A 57 1.70 7.90 -1.60
N LYS A 58 0.72 8.44 -2.32
CA LYS A 58 0.91 9.08 -3.62
C LYS A 58 0.22 10.43 -3.58
N SER A 59 0.91 11.45 -4.03
CA SER A 59 0.37 12.80 -4.20
C SER A 59 0.73 13.30 -5.58
N CYS A 60 -0.27 13.60 -6.40
CA CYS A 60 -0.08 14.10 -7.75
C CYS A 60 -0.58 15.54 -7.88
N ARG A 61 0.19 16.41 -8.52
CA ARG A 61 -0.17 17.79 -8.82
C ARG A 61 0.34 18.17 -10.20
N ASN A 62 -0.56 18.52 -11.11
CA ASN A 62 -0.24 18.91 -12.49
C ASN A 62 0.53 17.85 -13.28
N GLY A 63 0.33 16.56 -12.99
CA GLY A 63 1.03 15.44 -13.65
C GLY A 63 2.30 15.01 -12.93
N ASP A 64 2.90 15.86 -12.10
CA ASP A 64 3.99 15.47 -11.21
C ASP A 64 3.43 14.65 -10.04
N CYS A 65 3.93 13.43 -9.84
CA CYS A 65 3.53 12.53 -8.76
C CYS A 65 4.70 12.24 -7.82
N THR A 66 4.52 12.52 -6.54
CA THR A 66 5.39 12.02 -5.47
C THR A 66 4.81 10.71 -4.94
N VAL A 67 5.63 9.67 -4.89
CA VAL A 67 5.27 8.31 -4.50
C VAL A 67 6.19 7.90 -3.36
N VAL A 68 5.62 7.48 -2.23
CA VAL A 68 6.37 6.97 -1.09
C VAL A 68 6.00 5.52 -0.84
N VAL A 69 7.03 4.68 -0.82
CA VAL A 69 6.96 3.23 -0.69
C VAL A 69 7.62 2.83 0.63
N VAL A 70 6.81 2.35 1.56
CA VAL A 70 7.26 1.85 2.88
C VAL A 70 7.35 0.33 2.88
N ASP A 71 6.51 -0.33 2.08
CA ASP A 71 6.50 -1.79 1.94
C ASP A 71 7.52 -2.31 0.93
N ALA A 72 7.66 -3.63 0.84
CA ALA A 72 8.52 -4.28 -0.15
C ALA A 72 8.07 -4.04 -1.61
N GLN A 73 6.79 -3.72 -1.83
CA GLN A 73 6.23 -3.47 -3.15
C GLN A 73 5.05 -2.51 -3.05
N TRP A 74 4.89 -1.62 -4.04
CA TRP A 74 3.68 -0.84 -4.19
C TRP A 74 3.39 -0.46 -5.65
N SER A 75 2.11 -0.28 -5.98
CA SER A 75 1.66 0.13 -7.31
C SER A 75 0.50 1.13 -7.26
N GLY A 76 0.30 1.86 -8.37
CA GLY A 76 -0.84 2.74 -8.56
C GLY A 76 -0.76 3.60 -9.82
N ASP A 77 -1.79 4.40 -10.05
CA ASP A 77 -1.89 5.18 -11.29
C ASP A 77 -0.98 6.43 -11.28
N LEU A 78 -0.40 6.81 -12.41
CA LEU A 78 0.30 8.09 -12.58
C LEU A 78 -0.61 9.15 -13.20
N GLN A 79 -1.16 8.84 -14.37
CA GLN A 79 -2.05 9.73 -15.12
C GLN A 79 -3.00 8.93 -16.01
N GLU A 80 -4.25 9.41 -16.08
CA GLU A 80 -5.24 9.04 -17.09
C GLU A 80 -5.32 10.18 -18.11
N GLY A 81 -5.01 9.89 -19.38
CA GLY A 81 -4.85 10.89 -20.43
C GLY A 81 -5.45 10.46 -21.76
N GLY A 82 -6.73 10.79 -21.99
CA GLY A 82 -7.39 10.53 -23.28
C GLY A 82 -7.75 9.06 -23.49
N ARG A 83 -6.88 8.29 -24.18
CA ARG A 83 -7.05 6.84 -24.40
C ARG A 83 -5.89 6.02 -23.85
N THR A 84 -5.01 6.67 -23.10
CA THR A 84 -3.80 6.08 -22.56
C THR A 84 -3.79 6.25 -21.06
N ASP A 85 -3.60 5.14 -20.36
CA ASP A 85 -3.47 5.07 -18.91
C ASP A 85 -2.03 4.69 -18.57
N TYR A 86 -1.47 5.35 -17.55
CA TYR A 86 -0.16 5.03 -17.02
C TYR A 86 -0.26 4.58 -15.58
N GLU A 87 0.29 3.41 -15.29
CA GLU A 87 0.42 2.86 -13.94
C GLU A 87 1.91 2.72 -13.59
N PHE A 88 2.23 2.73 -12.30
CA PHE A 88 3.57 2.41 -11.81
C PHE A 88 3.52 1.18 -10.91
N GLU A 89 4.63 0.44 -10.91
CA GLU A 89 4.96 -0.52 -9.88
C GLU A 89 6.39 -0.25 -9.37
N VAL A 90 6.59 -0.40 -8.06
CA VAL A 90 7.89 -0.30 -7.42
C VAL A 90 8.13 -1.52 -6.54
N TYR A 91 9.27 -2.15 -6.71
CA TYR A 91 9.73 -3.29 -5.91
C TYR A 91 11.04 -2.92 -5.20
N MET A 92 11.03 -2.94 -3.87
CA MET A 92 12.19 -2.62 -3.04
C MET A 92 13.09 -3.85 -2.86
N ALA A 93 14.38 -3.70 -3.16
CA ALA A 93 15.38 -4.72 -2.90
C ALA A 93 16.01 -4.55 -1.51
N GLU A 94 16.61 -5.63 -0.98
CA GLU A 94 17.31 -5.62 0.32
C GLU A 94 18.53 -4.68 0.36
N ASP A 95 19.12 -4.35 -0.80
CA ASP A 95 20.27 -3.46 -0.93
C ASP A 95 19.88 -1.97 -1.12
N GLN A 96 18.62 -1.64 -0.82
CA GLN A 96 18.01 -0.31 -1.01
C GLN A 96 17.93 0.16 -2.46
N SER A 97 18.21 -0.70 -3.45
CA SER A 97 17.79 -0.44 -4.82
C SER A 97 16.29 -0.71 -5.00
N ALA A 98 15.72 -0.16 -6.06
CA ALA A 98 14.34 -0.40 -6.42
C ALA A 98 14.24 -0.72 -7.91
N GLU A 99 13.46 -1.75 -8.24
CA GLU A 99 12.96 -1.94 -9.60
C GLU A 99 11.69 -1.11 -9.75
N VAL A 100 11.70 -0.19 -10.71
CA VAL A 100 10.57 0.68 -11.04
C VAL A 100 10.09 0.33 -12.42
N ILE A 101 8.79 0.07 -12.53
CA ILE A 101 8.09 -0.26 -13.76
C ILE A 101 7.06 0.84 -13.99
N VAL A 102 6.99 1.31 -15.23
CA VAL A 102 5.85 2.11 -15.71
C VAL A 102 5.16 1.30 -16.79
N GLU A 103 3.86 1.14 -16.65
CA GLU A 103 2.99 0.45 -17.60
C GLU A 103 2.18 1.48 -18.38
N GLN A 104 2.00 1.25 -19.67
CA GLN A 104 1.19 2.06 -20.57
C GLN A 104 0.09 1.18 -21.18
N GLU A 105 -1.17 1.49 -20.87
CA GLU A 105 -2.33 0.86 -21.51
C GLU A 105 -2.93 1.80 -22.57
N GLU A 106 -2.91 1.41 -23.85
CA GLU A 106 -3.58 2.13 -24.95
C GLU A 106 -4.58 1.21 -25.66
N GLY A 107 -5.84 1.29 -25.24
CA GLY A 107 -6.95 0.56 -25.85
C GLY A 107 -6.95 -0.94 -25.54
N ASN A 108 -6.23 -1.76 -26.32
CA ASN A 108 -6.01 -3.19 -26.04
C ASN A 108 -4.51 -3.54 -26.09
N ARG A 109 -3.65 -2.53 -26.12
CA ARG A 109 -2.20 -2.70 -26.06
C ARG A 109 -1.75 -2.31 -24.67
N GLU A 110 -0.81 -3.10 -24.16
CA GLU A 110 -0.19 -2.92 -22.86
C GLU A 110 1.32 -3.07 -23.12
N GLU A 111 2.07 -2.04 -22.73
CA GLU A 111 3.52 -2.01 -22.86
C GLU A 111 4.13 -1.59 -21.51
N GLU A 112 5.27 -2.17 -21.15
CA GLU A 112 5.96 -1.89 -19.90
C GLU A 112 7.39 -1.42 -20.17
N GLN A 113 7.88 -0.49 -19.36
CA GLN A 113 9.30 -0.13 -19.30
C GLN A 113 9.79 -0.19 -17.86
N THR A 114 11.02 -0.66 -17.68
CA THR A 114 11.60 -0.95 -16.35
C THR A 114 12.97 -0.32 -16.20
N ALA A 115 13.27 0.17 -14.99
CA ALA A 115 14.61 0.57 -14.58
C ALA A 115 14.91 0.08 -13.16
N THR A 116 16.19 -0.17 -12.88
CA THR A 116 16.67 -0.35 -11.50
C THR A 116 17.35 0.93 -11.06
N LEU A 117 16.87 1.52 -9.95
CA LEU A 117 17.36 2.78 -9.42
C LEU A 117 17.92 2.60 -8.01
N ARG A 118 18.97 3.36 -7.69
CA ARG A 118 19.45 3.62 -6.32
C ARG A 118 19.06 5.04 -5.90
N PRO A 119 19.09 5.36 -4.59
CA PRO A 119 18.85 6.72 -4.12
C PRO A 119 19.77 7.73 -4.83
N GLY A 120 19.18 8.78 -5.40
CA GLY A 120 19.81 9.81 -6.21
C GLY A 120 19.91 9.51 -7.71
N GLU A 121 19.48 8.33 -8.17
CA GLU A 121 19.45 7.99 -9.60
C GLU A 121 18.10 8.32 -10.23
N SER A 122 18.10 8.47 -11.56
CA SER A 122 16.89 8.65 -12.36
C SER A 122 16.95 7.87 -13.66
N ALA A 123 15.77 7.61 -14.23
CA ALA A 123 15.60 7.01 -15.55
C ALA A 123 14.38 7.60 -16.26
N GLU A 124 14.40 7.56 -17.60
CA GLU A 124 13.23 7.86 -18.42
C GLU A 124 12.47 6.56 -18.70
N LEU A 125 11.19 6.52 -18.34
CA LEU A 125 10.26 5.42 -18.58
C LEU A 125 9.01 6.00 -19.26
N PHE A 126 8.83 5.67 -20.54
CA PHE A 126 7.84 6.30 -21.43
C PHE A 126 7.91 7.84 -21.39
N HIS A 127 6.84 8.46 -20.92
CA HIS A 127 6.68 9.91 -20.82
C HIS A 127 6.96 10.43 -19.40
N TYR A 128 7.69 9.66 -18.59
CA TYR A 128 8.06 10.06 -17.24
C TYR A 128 9.58 10.02 -17.07
N THR A 129 10.12 11.07 -16.47
CA THR A 129 11.36 10.95 -15.71
C THR A 129 11.02 10.47 -14.31
N VAL A 130 11.61 9.35 -13.91
CA VAL A 130 11.48 8.78 -12.56
C VAL A 130 12.77 9.01 -11.81
N GLU A 131 12.71 9.70 -10.68
CA GLU A 131 13.82 9.93 -9.77
C GLU A 131 13.59 9.19 -8.45
N TYR A 132 14.59 8.44 -7.98
CA TYR A 132 14.60 7.89 -6.64
C TYR A 132 15.23 8.92 -5.68
N VAL A 133 14.40 9.75 -5.06
CA VAL A 133 14.84 10.95 -4.32
C VAL A 133 15.55 10.60 -3.00
N SER A 134 14.97 9.73 -2.17
CA SER A 134 15.49 9.43 -0.84
C SER A 134 14.97 8.11 -0.29
N HIS A 135 15.67 7.53 0.69
CA HIS A 135 15.18 6.40 1.48
C HIS A 135 15.57 6.62 2.95
N THR A 136 14.58 6.68 3.84
CA THR A 136 14.79 6.69 5.29
C THR A 136 14.00 5.55 5.95
N GLU A 137 14.45 5.09 7.12
CA GLU A 137 13.74 4.03 7.86
C GLU A 137 12.36 4.51 8.37
N GLU A 138 12.20 5.82 8.59
CA GLU A 138 10.97 6.41 9.11
C GLU A 138 9.95 6.72 8.02
N GLU A 139 10.40 7.21 6.86
CA GLU A 139 9.50 7.68 5.79
C GLU A 139 9.39 6.67 4.63
N GLY A 140 10.31 5.71 4.52
CA GLY A 140 10.41 4.79 3.39
C GLY A 140 11.17 5.39 2.20
N ALA A 141 10.98 4.79 1.02
CA ALA A 141 11.58 5.21 -0.24
C ALA A 141 10.68 6.21 -0.97
N THR A 142 11.22 7.37 -1.33
CA THR A 142 10.51 8.43 -2.05
C THR A 142 10.94 8.47 -3.51
N PHE A 143 9.97 8.44 -4.41
CA PHE A 143 10.13 8.55 -5.85
C PHE A 143 9.37 9.77 -6.37
N GLN A 144 9.93 10.43 -7.37
CA GLN A 144 9.28 11.51 -8.10
C GLN A 144 9.09 11.08 -9.56
N PHE A 145 7.84 11.07 -10.01
CA PHE A 145 7.47 10.84 -11.39
C PHE A 145 7.09 12.20 -11.99
N THR A 146 7.85 12.66 -12.97
CA THR A 146 7.64 13.95 -13.64
C THR A 146 7.43 13.72 -15.13
N PRO A 147 6.36 14.26 -15.75
CA PRO A 147 6.16 14.16 -17.19
C PRO A 147 7.35 14.73 -17.98
N ALA A 148 7.83 13.98 -18.98
CA ALA A 148 8.96 14.31 -19.86
C ALA A 148 8.54 14.91 -21.20
#